data_AF-A0A517NLA8-F1
#
_entry.id   AF-A0A517NLA8-F1
#
_cell.length_a   1.000
_cell.length_b   1.000
_cell.length_c   1.000
_cell.angle_alpha   90.00
_cell.angle_beta   90.00
_cell.angle_gamma   90.00
#
_symmetry.space_group_name_H-M   'P 1'
#
loop_
_entity.id
_entity.type
_entity.pdbx_description
1 polymer ?
#
loop_
_entity_poly.entity_id
_entity_poly.type
_entity_poly.pdbx_seq_one_letter_code
_entity_poly.pdbx_strand_id
1 'polypeptide(L)'
;MAINGLHDLSNLSVEQLYSVYLAVARADWLWRRRAVYGATTPPPGHAEFRPLAFPVFKLRMDTVASVLRGDTILRERLSRQASAYGIDIASAMTIQSQAA
;
A
#
# COMPACT_ATOMS: atom_id res chain seq x y z
N MET A 1 13.29 2.19 -18.39
CA MET A 1 11.95 2.29 -17.77
C MET A 1 12.03 3.42 -16.75
N ALA A 2 11.40 4.55 -17.01
CA ALA A 2 11.47 5.70 -16.11
C ALA A 2 10.78 5.32 -14.80
N ILE A 3 11.52 5.29 -13.69
CA ILE A 3 10.92 5.21 -12.36
C ILE A 3 10.27 6.58 -12.19
N ASN A 4 8.94 6.64 -12.34
CA ASN A 4 8.18 7.84 -11.99
C ASN A 4 8.64 8.30 -10.61
N GLY A 5 8.96 9.59 -10.50
CA GLY A 5 9.61 10.18 -9.34
C GLY A 5 8.95 9.73 -8.04
N LEU A 6 9.77 9.46 -7.02
CA LEU A 6 9.26 9.07 -5.71
C LEU A 6 8.26 10.11 -5.23
N HIS A 7 7.07 9.66 -4.89
CA HIS A 7 6.06 10.52 -4.33
C HIS A 7 6.46 10.91 -2.91
N ASP A 8 6.38 12.19 -2.59
CA ASP A 8 6.60 12.66 -1.24
C ASP A 8 5.39 12.29 -0.37
N LEU A 9 5.63 11.42 0.63
CA LEU A 9 4.62 10.98 1.59
C LEU A 9 4.80 11.63 2.96
N SER A 10 5.76 12.56 3.13
CA SER A 10 6.13 13.13 4.44
C SER A 10 4.95 13.81 5.15
N ASN A 11 4.09 14.48 4.40
CA ASN A 11 2.97 15.26 4.93
C ASN A 11 1.66 14.47 5.08
N LEU A 12 1.66 13.16 4.79
CA LEU A 12 0.44 12.35 4.88
C LEU A 12 0.15 11.93 6.33
N SER A 13 -1.13 12.01 6.70
CA SER A 13 -1.64 11.42 7.95
C SER A 13 -1.52 9.89 7.93
N VAL A 14 -1.61 9.25 9.09
CA VAL A 14 -1.56 7.77 9.19
C VAL A 14 -2.71 7.11 8.42
N GLU A 15 -3.88 7.75 8.38
CA GLU A 15 -5.04 7.29 7.62
C GLU A 15 -4.78 7.36 6.10
N GLN A 16 -4.20 8.46 5.63
CA GLN A 16 -3.83 8.62 4.22
C GLN A 16 -2.73 7.64 3.81
N LEU A 17 -1.73 7.41 4.68
CA LEU A 17 -0.72 6.37 4.48
C LEU A 17 -1.35 4.98 4.41
N TYR A 18 -2.39 4.73 5.21
CA TYR A 18 -3.12 3.47 5.16
C TYR A 18 -3.85 3.28 3.83
N SER A 19 -4.42 4.34 3.25
CA SER A 19 -5.01 4.31 1.90
C SER A 19 -3.99 3.94 0.84
N VAL A 20 -2.81 4.56 0.88
CA VAL A 20 -1.70 4.24 -0.03
C VAL A 20 -1.25 2.79 0.16
N TYR A 21 -1.12 2.34 1.41
CA TYR A 21 -0.81 0.95 1.74
C TYR A 21 -1.82 -0.02 1.14
N LEU A 22 -3.13 0.24 1.28
CA LEU A 22 -4.17 -0.62 0.72
C LEU A 22 -4.11 -0.69 -0.80
N ALA A 23 -3.86 0.44 -1.47
CA ALA A 23 -3.71 0.49 -2.91
C ALA A 23 -2.51 -0.35 -3.39
N VAL A 24 -1.36 -0.19 -2.73
CA VAL A 24 -0.16 -1.01 -2.98
C VAL A 24 -0.43 -2.49 -2.74
N ALA A 25 -1.01 -2.85 -1.60
CA ALA A 25 -1.30 -4.24 -1.24
C ALA A 25 -2.27 -4.89 -2.25
N ARG A 26 -3.27 -4.14 -2.72
CA ARG A 26 -4.22 -4.62 -3.72
C ARG A 26 -3.56 -4.84 -5.07
N ALA A 27 -2.71 -3.90 -5.51
CA ALA A 27 -1.98 -4.04 -6.77
C ALA A 27 -1.01 -5.22 -6.74
N ASP A 28 -0.27 -5.41 -5.64
CA ASP A 28 0.60 -6.57 -5.45
C ASP A 28 -0.20 -7.89 -5.47
N TRP A 29 -1.31 -7.97 -4.75
CA TRP A 29 -2.16 -9.16 -4.75
C TRP A 29 -2.69 -9.50 -6.15
N LEU A 30 -3.18 -8.50 -6.89
CA LEU A 30 -3.63 -8.67 -8.27
C LEU A 30 -2.48 -9.12 -9.20
N TRP A 31 -1.31 -8.51 -9.05
CA TRP A 31 -0.13 -8.87 -9.83
C TRP A 31 0.28 -10.33 -9.59
N ARG A 32 0.37 -10.76 -8.33
CA ARG A 32 0.69 -12.16 -7.99
C ARG A 32 -0.35 -13.13 -8.53
N ARG A 33 -1.63 -12.80 -8.37
CA ARG A 33 -2.72 -13.61 -8.91
C ARG A 33 -2.60 -13.77 -10.42
N ARG A 34 -2.34 -12.67 -11.15
CA ARG A 34 -2.16 -12.69 -12.60
C ARG A 34 -0.89 -13.41 -13.03
N ALA A 35 0.19 -13.31 -12.26
CA ALA A 35 1.43 -14.03 -12.54
C ALA A 35 1.25 -15.56 -12.45
N VAL A 36 0.45 -16.03 -11.49
CA VAL A 36 0.22 -17.47 -11.27
C VAL A 36 -0.88 -18.03 -12.17
N TYR A 37 -2.00 -17.33 -12.30
CA TYR A 37 -3.20 -17.86 -12.98
C TYR A 37 -3.51 -17.17 -14.31
N GLY A 38 -2.77 -16.13 -14.69
CA GLY A 38 -3.06 -15.36 -15.89
C GLY A 38 -4.44 -14.70 -15.82
N ALA A 39 -5.27 -14.99 -16.84
CA ALA A 39 -6.65 -14.52 -16.92
C ALA A 39 -7.67 -15.48 -16.27
N THR A 40 -7.22 -16.64 -15.79
CA THR A 40 -8.12 -17.64 -15.20
C THR A 40 -8.46 -17.32 -13.74
N THR A 41 -9.64 -17.77 -13.31
CA THR A 41 -10.05 -17.63 -11.91
C THR A 41 -9.22 -18.58 -11.03
N PRO A 42 -8.70 -18.11 -9.88
CA PRO A 42 -7.96 -18.97 -8.96
C PRO A 42 -8.81 -20.16 -8.50
N PRO A 43 -8.19 -21.32 -8.22
CA PRO A 43 -8.91 -22.47 -7.70
C PRO A 43 -9.50 -22.18 -6.31
N PRO A 44 -10.55 -22.93 -5.90
CA PRO A 44 -11.07 -22.87 -4.54
C PRO A 44 -9.96 -23.04 -3.51
N GLY A 45 -9.98 -22.23 -2.45
CA GLY A 45 -8.93 -22.22 -1.42
C GLY A 45 -7.73 -21.33 -1.71
N HIS A 46 -7.70 -20.61 -2.84
CA HIS A 46 -6.70 -19.56 -3.06
C HIS A 46 -6.79 -18.46 -1.99
N ALA A 47 -5.64 -17.93 -1.58
CA ALA A 47 -5.56 -16.88 -0.57
C ALA A 47 -6.29 -15.60 -1.03
N GLU A 48 -7.35 -15.27 -0.30
CA GLU A 48 -8.11 -14.03 -0.50
C GLU A 48 -7.25 -12.80 -0.19
N PHE A 49 -7.66 -11.64 -0.73
CA PHE A 49 -7.05 -10.37 -0.38
C PHE A 49 -7.33 -10.04 1.09
N ARG A 50 -6.31 -10.19 1.95
CA ARG A 50 -6.38 -9.93 3.40
C ARG A 50 -5.27 -8.94 3.81
N PRO A 51 -5.46 -7.63 3.58
CA PRO A 51 -4.52 -6.62 4.03
C PRO A 51 -4.55 -6.49 5.56
N LEU A 52 -3.55 -5.82 6.13
CA LEU A 52 -3.56 -5.46 7.55
C LEU A 52 -4.75 -4.55 7.84
N ALA A 53 -5.46 -4.82 8.94
CA ALA A 53 -6.49 -3.91 9.42
C ALA A 53 -5.88 -2.59 9.91
N PHE A 54 -6.64 -1.50 9.84
CA PHE A 54 -6.18 -0.17 10.22
C PHE A 54 -5.57 -0.10 11.63
N PRO A 55 -6.17 -0.69 12.70
CA PRO A 55 -5.57 -0.64 14.03
C PRO A 55 -4.19 -1.28 14.10
N VAL A 56 -3.98 -2.38 13.36
CA VAL A 56 -2.68 -3.07 13.28
C VAL A 56 -1.68 -2.26 12.48
N PHE A 57 -2.12 -1.64 11.39
CA PHE A 57 -1.29 -0.74 10.60
C PHE A 57 -0.84 0.47 11.43
N LYS A 58 -1.78 1.12 12.13
CA LYS A 58 -1.49 2.25 13.04
C LYS A 58 -0.49 1.85 14.12
N LEU A 59 -0.69 0.70 14.78
CA LEU A 59 0.25 0.20 15.79
C LEU A 59 1.67 0.05 15.22
N ARG A 60 1.80 -0.44 13.98
CA ARG A 60 3.11 -0.54 13.32
C ARG A 60 3.71 0.83 13.03
N MET A 61 2.91 1.80 12.59
CA MET A 61 3.37 3.18 12.39
C MET A 61 3.87 3.79 13.70
N ASP A 62 3.09 3.66 14.77
CA ASP A 62 3.47 4.17 16.10
C ASP A 62 4.75 3.50 16.62
N THR A 63 4.89 2.19 16.42
CA THR A 63 6.10 1.44 16.80
C THR A 63 7.32 1.91 16.02
N VAL A 64 7.17 2.11 14.71
CA VAL A 64 8.26 2.54 13.83
C VAL A 64 8.68 3.98 14.12
N ALA A 65 7.75 4.85 14.55
CA ALA A 65 8.05 6.21 14.99
C ALA A 65 8.94 6.25 16.25
N SER A 66 8.95 5.19 17.07
CA SER A 66 9.84 5.08 18.24
C SER A 66 11.30 4.77 17.89
N VAL A 67 11.58 4.36 16.64
CA VAL A 67 12.91 4.00 16.16
C VAL A 67 13.53 5.18 15.42
N LEU A 68 14.82 5.42 15.60
CA LEU A 68 15.56 6.48 14.90
C LEU A 68 15.35 6.38 13.38
N ARG A 69 14.76 7.42 12.79
CA ARG A 69 14.42 7.52 11.35
C ARG A 69 13.46 6.44 10.83
N GLY A 70 12.79 5.69 11.70
CA GLY A 70 11.92 4.59 11.29
C GLY A 70 10.78 5.07 10.40
N ASP A 71 10.11 6.16 10.79
CA ASP A 71 8.98 6.71 10.03
C ASP A 71 9.40 7.12 8.60
N THR A 72 10.54 7.83 8.47
CA THR A 72 11.09 8.23 7.18
C THR A 72 11.37 7.04 6.28
N ILE A 73 12.04 5.99 6.80
CA ILE A 73 12.38 4.79 6.04
C ILE A 73 11.12 4.06 5.57
N LEU A 74 10.10 3.99 6.42
CA LEU A 74 8.84 3.34 6.07
C LEU A 74 8.10 4.10 4.98
N ARG A 75 8.01 5.43 5.08
CA ARG A 75 7.42 6.30 4.06
C ARG A 75 8.17 6.19 2.73
N GLU A 76 9.49 6.22 2.73
CA GLU A 76 10.30 6.03 1.52
C GLU A 76 10.09 4.65 0.88
N ARG A 77 9.96 3.59 1.70
CA ARG A 77 9.64 2.26 1.21
C ARG A 77 8.25 2.23 0.58
N LEU A 78 7.25 2.80 1.24
CA LEU A 78 5.88 2.83 0.72
C LEU A 78 5.79 3.64 -0.57
N SER A 79 6.50 4.77 -0.65
CA SER A 79 6.63 5.60 -1.86
C SER A 79 7.22 4.82 -3.03
N ARG A 80 8.32 4.08 -2.78
CA ARG A 80 8.93 3.19 -3.79
C ARG A 80 7.95 2.13 -4.28
N GLN A 81 7.19 1.52 -3.38
CA GLN A 81 6.20 0.50 -3.77
C GLN A 81 5.06 1.12 -4.57
N ALA A 82 4.54 2.27 -4.15
CA ALA A 82 3.50 2.99 -4.88
C ALA A 82 3.96 3.31 -6.31
N SER A 83 5.18 3.84 -6.47
CA SER A 83 5.77 4.10 -7.80
C SER A 83 5.93 2.82 -8.63
N ALA A 84 6.43 1.73 -8.03
CA ALA A 84 6.63 0.46 -8.72
C ALA A 84 5.33 -0.17 -9.26
N TYR A 85 4.22 0.00 -8.53
CA TYR A 85 2.90 -0.48 -8.96
C TYR A 85 2.09 0.57 -9.74
N GLY A 86 2.66 1.76 -10.01
CA GLY A 86 1.97 2.84 -10.73
C GLY A 86 0.74 3.39 -9.99
N ILE A 87 0.77 3.41 -8.65
CA ILE A 87 -0.33 3.90 -7.82
C ILE A 87 -0.38 5.42 -7.85
N ASP A 88 -1.51 5.97 -8.29
CA ASP A 88 -1.83 7.38 -8.08
C ASP A 88 -2.28 7.60 -6.61
N ILE A 89 -1.43 8.27 -5.84
CA ILE A 89 -1.68 8.53 -4.41
C ILE A 89 -2.86 9.46 -4.19
N ALA A 90 -3.07 10.46 -5.06
CA ALA A 90 -4.20 11.37 -4.91
C ALA A 90 -5.52 10.60 -5.01
N SER A 91 -5.63 9.76 -6.05
CA SER A 91 -6.78 8.86 -6.23
C SER A 91 -6.91 7.82 -5.11
N ALA A 92 -5.80 7.25 -4.64
CA ALA A 92 -5.83 6.26 -3.55
C ALA A 92 -6.41 6.83 -2.25
N MET A 93 -6.13 8.10 -1.94
CA MET A 93 -6.64 8.78 -0.75
C MET A 93 -8.14 9.09 -0.82
N THR A 94 -8.70 9.35 -2.01
CA THR A 94 -10.13 9.67 -2.19
C THR A 94 -11.05 8.44 -2.02
N ILE A 95 -10.59 7.26 -2.44
CA ILE A 95 -11.40 6.03 -2.43
C ILE A 95 -11.80 5.62 -1.01
N GLN A 96 -10.99 5.96 0.00
CA GLN A 96 -11.26 5.56 1.38
C GLN A 96 -12.17 6.54 2.13
N SER A 97 -12.24 7.81 1.69
CA SER A 97 -13.15 8.82 2.25
C SER A 97 -14.62 8.51 1.98
N GLN A 98 -14.92 7.67 0.98
CA GLN A 98 -16.28 7.30 0.57
C GLN A 98 -16.76 5.96 1.16
N ALA A 99 -15.88 5.22 1.83
CA ALA A 99 -16.18 3.90 2.41
C ALA A 99 -16.29 3.94 3.96
N ALA A 100 -16.33 5.14 4.55
CA ALA A 100 -16.48 5.39 5.99
C ALA A 100 -17.89 5.92 6.30
#